data_AF-A0A928NRX3-F1
#
_entry.id   AF-A0A928NRX3-F1
#
_cell.length_a   1.000
_cell.length_b   1.000
_cell.length_c   1.000
_cell.angle_alpha   90.00
_cell.angle_beta   90.00
_cell.angle_gamma   90.00
#
_symmetry.space_group_name_H-M   'P 1'
#
loop_
_entity.id
_entity.type
_entity.pdbx_description
1 polymer ?
#
loop_
_entity_poly.entity_id
_entity_poly.type
_entity_poly.pdbx_seq_one_letter_code
_entity_poly.pdbx_strand_id
1 'polypeptide(L)'
;MSAKNSYIKGFGLQNSAFLQDMTLSFSIELGNRSQYNNFYHITPMEGSVYSLYKEYSHHFFLDSIDDLLRDIVRNVFLHGSVFIYLETDEKNGNLKNWKFEVAHYKFYLKGHHKYYLINNNFDVKTFPLEKIAHISIADFGFTKKELRMIYKALRQSDSLISDATDLYISPKYDFKRHAKYTDTFLLAAISKIYWDNRSATNKYYTVPCVLHQRSKYLQLKLRILNLLIKKLNMLASYLYLRYGIYGQLHYNSQFSIEEIDRRMLQYNEGSINTHSLSNYLYKYN
;
A
#
# COMPACT_ATOMS: atom_id res chain seq x y z
N MET A 1 -35.26 -8.58 14.40
CA MET A 1 -34.21 -7.52 14.37
C MET A 1 -33.22 -7.84 13.26
N SER A 2 -33.33 -7.15 12.13
CA SER A 2 -32.54 -7.41 10.91
C SER A 2 -31.16 -6.75 11.01
N ALA A 3 -30.11 -7.55 11.23
CA ALA A 3 -28.74 -7.12 11.02
C ALA A 3 -28.52 -6.86 9.52
N LYS A 4 -28.51 -5.59 9.12
CA LYS A 4 -28.04 -5.15 7.80
C LYS A 4 -26.54 -5.45 7.70
N ASN A 5 -26.21 -6.68 7.33
CA ASN A 5 -24.90 -7.05 6.81
C ASN A 5 -24.74 -6.39 5.44
N SER A 6 -24.29 -5.13 5.41
CA SER A 6 -23.74 -4.55 4.18
C SER A 6 -22.34 -5.15 3.96
N TYR A 7 -22.30 -6.37 3.45
CA TYR A 7 -21.16 -6.81 2.67
C TYR A 7 -21.02 -5.79 1.53
N ILE A 8 -19.95 -5.01 1.56
CA ILE A 8 -19.54 -4.21 0.41
C ILE A 8 -19.27 -5.24 -0.69
N LYS A 9 -20.24 -5.48 -1.57
CA LYS A 9 -20.08 -6.30 -2.79
C LYS A 9 -18.90 -5.70 -3.57
N GLY A 10 -17.74 -6.31 -3.39
CA GLY A 10 -16.42 -5.82 -3.77
C GLY A 10 -16.06 -5.93 -5.24
N PHE A 11 -17.03 -5.93 -6.16
CA PHE A 11 -16.73 -6.09 -7.59
C PHE A 11 -16.31 -4.80 -8.31
N GLY A 12 -16.67 -3.61 -7.82
CA GLY A 12 -16.19 -2.34 -8.41
C GLY A 12 -14.84 -1.85 -7.89
N LEU A 13 -14.52 -2.14 -6.62
CA LEU A 13 -13.34 -1.56 -5.94
C LEU A 13 -12.02 -2.27 -6.29
N GLN A 14 -12.06 -3.57 -6.59
CA GLN A 14 -10.86 -4.36 -6.91
C GLN A 14 -10.20 -3.93 -8.23
N ASN A 15 -10.93 -3.22 -9.10
CA ASN A 15 -10.44 -2.66 -10.36
C ASN A 15 -10.38 -1.12 -10.36
N SER A 16 -10.63 -0.46 -9.22
CA SER A 16 -10.50 1.00 -9.16
C SER A 16 -9.05 1.42 -9.37
N ALA A 17 -8.81 2.40 -10.26
CA ALA A 17 -7.47 2.96 -10.50
C ALA A 17 -6.78 3.38 -9.19
N PHE A 18 -7.58 3.84 -8.21
CA PHE A 18 -7.13 4.12 -6.85
C PHE A 18 -6.40 2.95 -6.20
N LEU A 19 -7.02 1.75 -6.18
CA LEU A 19 -6.39 0.60 -5.57
C LEU A 19 -5.14 0.20 -6.33
N GLN A 20 -5.18 0.22 -7.67
CA GLN A 20 -4.02 -0.06 -8.51
C GLN A 20 -2.83 0.85 -8.19
N ASP A 21 -3.06 2.16 -8.06
CA ASP A 21 -2.02 3.14 -7.74
C ASP A 21 -1.47 2.94 -6.33
N MET A 22 -2.35 2.75 -5.34
CA MET A 22 -1.91 2.47 -3.97
C MET A 22 -1.07 1.19 -3.89
N THR A 23 -1.40 0.18 -4.68
CA THR A 23 -0.73 -1.12 -4.73
C THR A 23 0.39 -1.21 -5.77
N LEU A 24 0.69 -0.12 -6.48
CA LEU A 24 1.78 -0.11 -7.45
C LEU A 24 3.10 -0.47 -6.75
N SER A 25 3.88 -1.33 -7.40
CA SER A 25 5.20 -1.78 -6.95
C SER A 25 6.03 -0.64 -6.40
N PHE A 26 6.52 -0.80 -5.16
CA PHE A 26 7.34 0.21 -4.53
C PHE A 26 8.68 0.35 -5.24
N SER A 27 9.24 -0.74 -5.76
CA SER A 27 10.48 -0.68 -6.53
C SER A 27 10.35 0.21 -7.77
N ILE A 28 9.24 0.09 -8.52
CA ILE A 28 8.94 0.91 -9.70
C ILE A 28 8.69 2.37 -9.29
N GLU A 29 7.84 2.58 -8.29
CA GLU A 29 7.40 3.92 -7.92
C GLU A 29 8.47 4.72 -7.18
N LEU A 30 9.28 4.08 -6.35
CA LEU A 30 10.25 4.73 -5.46
C LEU A 30 11.71 4.46 -5.82
N GLY A 31 12.00 3.48 -6.68
CA GLY A 31 13.36 3.12 -7.07
C GLY A 31 13.92 3.98 -8.19
N ASN A 32 15.25 3.97 -8.33
CA ASN A 32 15.91 4.58 -9.48
C ASN A 32 15.79 3.64 -10.70
N ARG A 33 15.42 4.18 -11.87
CA ARG A 33 15.26 3.41 -13.11
C ARG A 33 16.50 2.57 -13.47
N SER A 34 17.69 3.07 -13.17
CA SER A 34 18.96 2.36 -13.46
C SER A 34 19.33 1.28 -12.44
N GLN A 35 18.60 1.16 -11.33
CA GLN A 35 18.97 0.30 -10.19
C GLN A 35 17.78 -0.50 -9.64
N TYR A 36 16.72 -0.73 -10.44
CA TYR A 36 15.56 -1.50 -9.97
C TYR A 36 15.95 -2.88 -9.41
N ASN A 37 16.95 -3.53 -10.01
CA ASN A 37 17.44 -4.83 -9.57
C ASN A 37 18.13 -4.82 -8.19
N ASN A 38 18.43 -3.65 -7.63
CA ASN A 38 19.05 -3.49 -6.31
C ASN A 38 18.14 -2.71 -5.35
N PHE A 39 16.85 -2.61 -5.66
CA PHE A 39 15.92 -1.86 -4.82
C PHE A 39 15.79 -2.51 -3.45
N TYR A 40 15.56 -3.83 -3.36
CA TYR A 40 15.60 -4.56 -2.09
C TYR A 40 16.92 -5.32 -1.95
N HIS A 41 17.46 -5.35 -0.73
CA HIS A 41 18.66 -6.09 -0.42
C HIS A 41 18.66 -6.55 1.03
N ILE A 42 19.50 -7.53 1.37
CA ILE A 42 19.66 -8.04 2.73
C ILE A 42 21.04 -7.68 3.25
N THR A 43 21.11 -7.20 4.49
CA THR A 43 22.37 -6.87 5.17
C THR A 43 22.47 -7.63 6.50
N PRO A 44 23.64 -8.23 6.82
CA PRO A 44 24.81 -8.39 5.95
C PRO A 44 24.52 -9.31 4.75
N MET A 45 25.25 -9.09 3.65
CA MET A 45 25.06 -9.86 2.42
C MET A 45 25.53 -11.31 2.58
N GLU A 46 26.46 -11.57 3.50
CA GLU A 46 26.88 -12.89 3.95
C GLU A 46 25.91 -13.49 4.97
N GLY A 47 24.73 -12.88 5.13
CA GLY A 47 23.63 -13.36 5.94
C GLY A 47 23.20 -14.77 5.60
N SER A 48 22.97 -15.61 6.60
CA SER A 48 22.31 -16.90 6.39
C SER A 48 20.89 -16.74 5.82
N VAL A 49 20.21 -15.62 6.12
CA VAL A 49 18.96 -15.23 5.43
C VAL A 49 19.21 -15.03 3.93
N TYR A 50 20.28 -14.31 3.56
CA TYR A 50 20.60 -14.04 2.16
C TYR A 50 20.91 -15.33 1.38
N SER A 51 21.67 -16.25 1.97
CA SER A 51 21.95 -17.57 1.37
C SER A 51 20.67 -18.35 1.08
N LEU A 52 19.71 -18.36 2.02
CA LEU A 52 18.41 -19.02 1.83
C LEU A 52 17.60 -18.38 0.69
N TYR A 53 17.64 -17.06 0.54
CA TYR A 53 16.98 -16.38 -0.58
C TYR A 53 17.70 -16.59 -1.92
N LYS A 54 19.04 -16.69 -1.91
CA LYS A 54 19.86 -16.84 -3.13
C LYS A 54 19.62 -18.18 -3.82
N GLU A 55 19.31 -19.24 -3.07
CA GLU A 55 18.90 -20.54 -3.63
C GLU A 55 17.63 -20.45 -4.50
N TYR A 56 16.80 -19.40 -4.34
CA TYR A 56 15.58 -19.17 -5.12
C TYR A 56 15.73 -18.16 -6.28
N SER A 57 16.95 -17.70 -6.59
CA SER A 57 17.32 -16.67 -7.59
C SER A 57 16.99 -15.22 -7.22
N HIS A 58 17.90 -14.30 -7.56
CA HIS A 58 17.85 -12.88 -7.14
C HIS A 58 16.70 -12.08 -7.79
N HIS A 59 16.26 -12.43 -9.00
CA HIS A 59 15.10 -11.78 -9.64
C HIS A 59 13.79 -12.24 -8.99
N PHE A 60 13.70 -13.51 -8.60
CA PHE A 60 12.57 -14.04 -7.84
C PHE A 60 12.44 -13.34 -6.48
N PHE A 61 13.55 -12.94 -5.85
CA PHE A 61 13.54 -12.21 -4.58
C PHE A 61 12.85 -10.83 -4.68
N LEU A 62 13.11 -10.05 -5.73
CA LEU A 62 12.51 -8.72 -5.90
C LEU A 62 11.01 -8.80 -6.18
N ASP A 63 10.63 -9.61 -7.16
CA ASP A 63 9.22 -9.79 -7.56
C ASP A 63 8.42 -10.36 -6.39
N SER A 64 9.00 -11.31 -5.64
CA SER A 64 8.36 -11.89 -4.45
C SER A 64 8.16 -10.88 -3.32
N ILE A 65 9.10 -9.96 -3.08
CA ILE A 65 8.95 -8.94 -2.03
C ILE A 65 7.95 -7.87 -2.45
N ASP A 66 8.02 -7.37 -3.68
CA ASP A 66 7.07 -6.36 -4.15
C ASP A 66 5.64 -6.91 -4.23
N ASP A 67 5.45 -8.16 -4.65
CA ASP A 67 4.15 -8.83 -4.64
C ASP A 67 3.63 -9.06 -3.22
N LEU A 68 4.49 -9.50 -2.29
CA LEU A 68 4.15 -9.61 -0.86
C LEU A 68 3.67 -8.26 -0.30
N LEU A 69 4.44 -7.19 -0.52
CA LEU A 69 4.11 -5.86 -0.03
C LEU A 69 2.84 -5.31 -0.69
N ARG A 70 2.66 -5.56 -1.99
CA ARG A 70 1.46 -5.24 -2.75
C ARG A 70 0.23 -5.91 -2.14
N ASP A 71 0.32 -7.20 -1.82
CA ASP A 71 -0.78 -7.96 -1.23
C ASP A 71 -1.13 -7.46 0.17
N ILE A 72 -0.13 -7.11 0.98
CA ILE A 72 -0.35 -6.50 2.29
C ILE A 72 -1.11 -5.18 2.14
N VAL A 73 -0.62 -4.27 1.29
CA VAL A 73 -1.26 -2.96 1.06
C VAL A 73 -2.68 -3.15 0.52
N ARG A 74 -2.85 -4.03 -0.46
CA ARG A 74 -4.16 -4.35 -1.06
C ARG A 74 -5.15 -4.81 0.02
N ASN A 75 -4.76 -5.75 0.87
CA ASN A 75 -5.63 -6.26 1.93
C ASN A 75 -5.95 -5.19 2.98
N VAL A 76 -4.99 -4.34 3.36
CA VAL A 76 -5.24 -3.23 4.28
C VAL A 76 -6.24 -2.23 3.71
N PHE A 77 -6.13 -1.87 2.42
CA PHE A 77 -7.12 -0.99 1.80
C PHE A 77 -8.47 -1.70 1.67
N LEU A 78 -8.54 -2.93 1.14
CA LEU A 78 -9.82 -3.62 0.90
C LEU A 78 -10.56 -3.99 2.20
N HIS A 79 -9.83 -4.40 3.23
CA HIS A 79 -10.42 -4.99 4.44
C HIS A 79 -10.18 -4.17 5.70
N GLY A 80 -9.35 -3.12 5.63
CA GLY A 80 -8.99 -2.26 6.75
C GLY A 80 -7.88 -2.81 7.65
N SER A 81 -7.50 -4.08 7.48
CA SER A 81 -6.43 -4.74 8.22
C SER A 81 -6.02 -6.05 7.57
N VAL A 82 -4.80 -6.51 7.89
CA VAL A 82 -4.24 -7.78 7.45
C VAL A 82 -3.28 -8.33 8.51
N PHE A 83 -3.08 -9.64 8.48
CA PHE A 83 -2.07 -10.33 9.28
C PHE A 83 -0.98 -10.86 8.35
N ILE A 84 0.27 -10.70 8.78
CA ILE A 84 1.43 -11.35 8.18
C ILE A 84 1.95 -12.32 9.21
N TYR A 85 2.16 -13.58 8.84
CA TYR A 85 2.77 -14.55 9.73
C TYR A 85 3.92 -15.28 9.05
N LEU A 86 4.86 -15.72 9.87
CA LEU A 86 6.04 -16.45 9.43
C LEU A 86 5.75 -17.95 9.52
N GLU A 87 5.61 -18.60 8.37
CA GLU A 87 5.59 -20.06 8.27
C GLU A 87 7.01 -20.61 8.20
N THR A 88 7.25 -21.70 8.93
CA THR A 88 8.53 -22.39 9.01
C THR A 88 8.29 -23.87 8.78
N ASP A 89 9.01 -24.48 7.85
CA ASP A 89 9.04 -25.92 7.62
C ASP A 89 10.32 -26.49 8.24
N GLU A 90 10.16 -27.44 9.16
CA GLU A 90 11.26 -28.06 9.90
C GLU A 90 11.33 -29.56 9.59
N LYS A 91 12.54 -30.05 9.33
CA LYS A 91 12.81 -31.49 9.20
C LYS A 91 13.98 -31.87 10.09
N ASN A 92 13.76 -32.81 11.00
CA ASN A 92 14.76 -33.29 11.97
C ASN A 92 15.37 -32.16 12.81
N GLY A 93 14.56 -31.18 13.22
CA GLY A 93 15.00 -30.05 14.04
C GLY A 93 15.76 -28.95 13.28
N ASN A 94 15.97 -29.12 11.97
CA ASN A 94 16.60 -28.11 11.11
C ASN A 94 15.54 -27.40 10.27
N LEU A 95 15.67 -26.09 10.14
CA LEU A 95 14.85 -25.30 9.23
C LEU A 95 15.14 -25.73 7.78
N LYS A 96 14.11 -26.12 7.05
CA LYS A 96 14.19 -26.46 5.62
C LYS A 96 13.72 -25.32 4.75
N ASN A 97 12.62 -24.69 5.12
CA ASN A 97 12.07 -23.57 4.38
C ASN A 97 11.32 -22.62 5.31
N TRP A 98 11.12 -21.40 4.87
CA TRP A 98 10.30 -20.42 5.56
C TRP A 98 9.71 -19.43 4.56
N LYS A 99 8.58 -18.83 4.90
CA LYS A 99 7.94 -17.81 4.07
C LYS A 99 7.06 -16.89 4.91
N PHE A 100 6.85 -15.69 4.39
CA PHE A 100 5.80 -14.81 4.89
C PHE A 100 4.49 -15.14 4.21
N GLU A 101 3.45 -15.33 5.02
CA GLU A 101 2.09 -15.55 4.56
C GLU A 101 1.19 -14.40 4.95
N VAL A 102 0.36 -13.97 4.02
CA VAL A 102 -0.57 -12.86 4.19
C VAL A 102 -1.97 -13.43 4.32
N ALA A 103 -2.65 -13.11 5.41
CA ALA A 103 -4.03 -13.54 5.61
C ALA A 103 -4.90 -12.45 6.21
N HIS A 104 -6.14 -12.45 5.78
CA HIS A 104 -7.21 -11.65 6.36
C HIS A 104 -8.11 -12.54 7.23
N TYR A 105 -8.41 -12.08 8.44
CA TYR A 105 -9.33 -12.74 9.36
C TYR A 105 -10.44 -11.79 9.77
N LYS A 106 -11.67 -12.32 9.86
CA LYS A 106 -12.87 -11.52 10.15
C LYS A 106 -12.88 -11.03 11.60
N PHE A 107 -12.43 -11.89 12.51
CA PHE A 107 -12.31 -11.57 13.93
C PHE A 107 -10.95 -12.01 14.44
N TYR A 108 -10.44 -11.27 15.41
CA TYR A 108 -9.22 -11.63 16.09
C TYR A 108 -9.28 -11.18 17.55
N LEU A 109 -8.55 -11.90 18.40
CA LEU A 109 -8.31 -11.53 19.79
C LEU A 109 -6.81 -11.59 20.05
N LYS A 110 -6.27 -10.51 20.62
CA LYS A 110 -4.88 -10.48 21.10
C LYS A 110 -4.87 -10.91 22.56
N GLY A 111 -4.32 -12.10 22.84
CA GLY A 111 -4.01 -12.55 24.18
C GLY A 111 -2.63 -12.07 24.65
N HIS A 112 -2.21 -12.52 25.84
CA HIS A 112 -0.94 -12.10 26.46
C HIS A 112 0.29 -12.51 25.62
N HIS A 113 0.25 -13.69 24.97
CA HIS A 113 1.37 -14.23 24.16
C HIS A 113 0.97 -14.76 22.80
N LYS A 114 -0.32 -14.67 22.43
CA LYS A 114 -0.84 -15.25 21.19
C LYS A 114 -1.88 -14.36 20.54
N TYR A 115 -2.01 -14.45 19.23
CA TYR A 115 -3.22 -14.08 18.51
C TYR A 115 -4.12 -15.29 18.33
N TYR A 116 -5.41 -15.07 18.51
CA TYR A 116 -6.47 -16.00 18.13
C TYR A 116 -7.18 -15.38 16.93
N LEU A 117 -7.13 -16.06 15.79
CA LEU A 117 -7.66 -15.58 14.52
C LEU A 117 -8.80 -16.47 14.09
N ILE A 118 -9.96 -15.88 13.77
CA ILE A 118 -11.17 -16.61 13.43
C ILE A 118 -11.46 -16.41 11.94
N ASN A 119 -11.47 -17.51 11.19
CA ASN A 119 -11.74 -17.48 9.76
C ASN A 119 -13.26 -17.37 9.45
N ASN A 120 -13.63 -17.39 8.18
CA ASN A 120 -15.03 -17.30 7.76
C ASN A 120 -15.88 -18.52 8.17
N ASN A 121 -15.25 -19.67 8.39
CA ASN A 121 -15.89 -20.91 8.84
C ASN A 121 -15.95 -21.01 10.38
N PHE A 122 -15.54 -19.96 11.09
CA PHE A 122 -15.40 -19.92 12.56
C PHE A 122 -14.33 -20.85 13.13
N ASP A 123 -13.40 -21.35 12.31
CA ASP A 123 -12.22 -22.05 12.80
C ASP A 123 -11.26 -21.06 13.46
N VAL A 124 -10.75 -21.45 14.63
CA VAL A 124 -9.78 -20.66 15.39
C VAL A 124 -8.37 -21.14 15.05
N LYS A 125 -7.57 -20.26 14.46
CA LYS A 125 -6.13 -20.44 14.33
C LYS A 125 -5.40 -19.63 15.38
N THR A 126 -4.37 -20.22 15.99
CA THR A 126 -3.57 -19.56 17.03
C THR A 126 -2.14 -19.36 16.57
N PHE A 127 -1.62 -18.15 16.73
CA PHE A 127 -0.24 -17.80 16.37
C PHE A 127 0.48 -17.16 17.56
N PRO A 128 1.75 -17.54 17.85
CA PRO A 128 2.59 -16.80 18.80
C PRO A 128 2.78 -15.35 18.37
N LEU A 129 2.86 -14.41 19.32
CA LEU A 129 3.03 -12.98 19.02
C LEU A 129 4.31 -12.71 18.21
N GLU A 130 5.39 -13.45 18.46
CA GLU A 130 6.67 -13.31 17.76
C GLU A 130 6.64 -13.78 16.30
N LYS A 131 5.63 -14.58 15.91
CA LYS A 131 5.47 -15.11 14.54
C LYS A 131 4.40 -14.39 13.73
N ILE A 132 3.77 -13.34 14.25
CA ILE A 132 2.67 -12.66 13.57
C ILE A 132 2.68 -11.14 13.77
N ALA A 133 2.47 -10.43 12.68
CA ALA A 133 2.28 -8.99 12.65
C ALA A 133 0.85 -8.69 12.22
N HIS A 134 0.17 -7.86 13.01
CA HIS A 134 -1.08 -7.21 12.60
C HIS A 134 -0.75 -5.84 12.02
N ILE A 135 -1.32 -5.55 10.85
CA ILE A 135 -1.23 -4.24 10.19
C ILE A 135 -2.64 -3.79 9.89
N SER A 136 -2.95 -2.57 10.28
CA SER A 136 -4.24 -1.94 10.11
C SER A 136 -4.13 -0.66 9.30
N ILE A 137 -5.27 -0.20 8.80
CA ILE A 137 -5.34 1.08 8.09
C ILE A 137 -4.89 2.27 8.97
N ALA A 138 -4.99 2.13 10.30
CA ALA A 138 -4.49 3.13 11.25
C ALA A 138 -2.96 3.21 11.26
N ASP A 139 -2.27 2.10 11.01
CA ASP A 139 -0.81 2.10 10.87
C ASP A 139 -0.36 2.86 9.62
N PHE A 140 -1.23 2.98 8.60
CA PHE A 140 -0.99 3.83 7.43
C PHE A 140 -1.37 5.31 7.67
N GLY A 141 -1.86 5.64 8.87
CA GLY A 141 -2.27 7.00 9.25
C GLY A 141 -3.72 7.35 8.90
N PHE A 142 -4.57 6.35 8.64
CA PHE A 142 -5.98 6.58 8.27
C PHE A 142 -6.96 5.83 9.16
N THR A 143 -8.18 6.33 9.23
CA THR A 143 -9.30 5.70 9.91
C THR A 143 -10.12 4.85 8.94
N LYS A 144 -10.82 3.84 9.47
CA LYS A 144 -11.83 3.08 8.69
C LYS A 144 -12.92 3.98 8.12
N LYS A 145 -13.24 5.10 8.79
CA LYS A 145 -14.25 6.07 8.32
C LYS A 145 -13.76 6.78 7.05
N GLU A 146 -12.52 7.24 7.01
CA GLU A 146 -11.93 7.89 5.84
C GLU A 146 -11.86 6.94 4.65
N LEU A 147 -11.42 5.70 4.86
CA LEU A 147 -11.40 4.67 3.83
C LEU A 147 -12.80 4.42 3.24
N ARG A 148 -13.84 4.33 4.10
CA ARG A 148 -15.24 4.22 3.64
C ARG A 148 -15.71 5.44 2.85
N MET A 149 -15.28 6.64 3.23
CA MET A 149 -15.62 7.88 2.49
C MET A 149 -15.01 7.86 1.09
N ILE A 150 -13.75 7.47 0.96
CA ILE A 150 -13.06 7.30 -0.33
C ILE A 150 -13.80 6.28 -1.20
N TYR A 151 -14.11 5.11 -0.65
CA TYR A 151 -14.85 4.08 -1.39
C TYR A 151 -16.26 4.47 -1.77
N LYS A 152 -16.95 5.25 -0.94
CA LYS A 152 -18.24 5.82 -1.29
C LYS A 152 -18.11 6.81 -2.45
N ALA A 153 -17.07 7.66 -2.45
CA ALA A 153 -16.80 8.61 -3.52
C ALA A 153 -16.45 7.92 -4.85
N LEU A 154 -15.55 6.93 -4.81
CA LEU A 154 -15.18 6.15 -6.00
C LEU A 154 -16.37 5.39 -6.58
N ARG A 155 -17.19 4.77 -5.72
CA ARG A 155 -18.39 4.07 -6.19
C ARG A 155 -19.41 5.03 -6.82
N GLN A 156 -19.55 6.23 -6.24
CA GLN A 156 -20.42 7.26 -6.80
C GLN A 156 -19.91 7.77 -8.15
N SER A 157 -18.60 7.82 -8.39
CA SER A 157 -18.07 8.14 -9.72
C SER A 157 -18.29 7.00 -10.72
N ASP A 158 -18.12 5.74 -10.31
CA ASP A 158 -18.27 4.57 -11.19
C ASP A 158 -19.74 4.34 -11.61
N SER A 159 -20.70 4.52 -10.68
CA SER A 159 -22.14 4.40 -11.00
C SER A 159 -22.60 5.43 -12.03
N LEU A 160 -21.86 6.52 -12.24
CA LEU A 160 -22.21 7.51 -13.27
C LEU A 160 -21.92 7.03 -14.67
N ILE A 161 -20.96 6.12 -14.86
CA ILE A 161 -20.70 5.54 -16.17
C ILE A 161 -21.85 4.60 -16.54
N SER A 162 -22.41 3.87 -15.57
CA SER A 162 -23.57 2.98 -15.79
C SER A 162 -24.91 3.72 -15.85
N ASP A 163 -25.09 4.78 -15.06
CA ASP A 163 -26.36 5.53 -15.03
C ASP A 163 -26.42 6.55 -16.19
N ALA A 164 -25.27 6.96 -16.75
CA ALA A 164 -25.24 7.79 -17.96
C ALA A 164 -25.87 7.07 -19.17
N THR A 165 -25.80 5.74 -19.25
CA THR A 165 -26.48 4.98 -20.30
C THR A 165 -28.01 5.06 -20.20
N ASP A 166 -28.59 5.23 -19.01
CA ASP A 166 -30.03 5.35 -18.80
C ASP A 166 -30.53 6.82 -18.79
N LEU A 167 -29.66 7.79 -18.45
CA LEU A 167 -29.99 9.22 -18.31
C LEU A 167 -29.91 10.04 -19.61
N TYR A 168 -29.46 9.45 -20.73
CA TYR A 168 -29.49 10.10 -22.06
C TYR A 168 -30.90 10.50 -22.53
N ILE A 169 -31.95 10.15 -21.78
CA ILE A 169 -33.36 10.32 -22.12
C ILE A 169 -33.95 11.65 -21.57
N SER A 170 -33.27 12.38 -20.67
CA SER A 170 -33.81 13.64 -20.10
C SER A 170 -33.11 14.90 -20.64
N PRO A 171 -33.76 15.69 -21.53
CA PRO A 171 -33.17 16.91 -22.10
C PRO A 171 -32.96 18.06 -21.10
N LYS A 172 -33.35 17.90 -19.83
CA LYS A 172 -33.19 18.91 -18.77
C LYS A 172 -32.03 18.62 -17.81
N TYR A 173 -31.32 17.51 -17.99
CA TYR A 173 -30.24 17.14 -17.07
C TYR A 173 -28.93 17.84 -17.41
N ASP A 174 -28.38 18.60 -16.46
CA ASP A 174 -27.09 19.29 -16.61
C ASP A 174 -25.92 18.36 -16.25
N PHE A 175 -25.46 17.62 -17.26
CA PHE A 175 -24.30 16.72 -17.14
C PHE A 175 -23.02 17.45 -16.73
N LYS A 176 -22.84 18.72 -17.12
CA LYS A 176 -21.61 19.49 -16.79
C LYS A 176 -21.56 19.85 -15.32
N ARG A 177 -22.69 20.33 -14.77
CA ARG A 177 -22.79 20.64 -13.33
C ARG A 177 -22.68 19.39 -12.48
N HIS A 178 -23.28 18.29 -12.92
CA HIS A 178 -23.19 17.03 -12.20
C HIS A 178 -21.76 16.46 -12.20
N ALA A 179 -21.07 16.44 -13.35
CA ALA A 179 -19.67 16.02 -13.43
C ALA A 179 -18.78 16.85 -12.50
N LYS A 180 -18.95 18.17 -12.48
CA LYS A 180 -18.24 19.07 -11.55
C LYS A 180 -18.47 18.72 -10.08
N TYR A 181 -19.71 18.39 -9.70
CA TYR A 181 -20.04 18.01 -8.33
C TYR A 181 -19.34 16.71 -7.92
N THR A 182 -19.39 15.69 -8.78
CA THR A 182 -18.71 14.41 -8.56
C THR A 182 -17.21 14.57 -8.44
N ASP A 183 -16.59 15.32 -9.35
CA ASP A 183 -15.15 15.61 -9.29
C ASP A 183 -14.82 16.28 -7.96
N THR A 184 -15.52 17.35 -7.59
CA THR A 184 -15.29 18.05 -6.32
C THR A 184 -15.45 17.13 -5.11
N PHE A 185 -16.46 16.25 -5.11
CA PHE A 185 -16.68 15.28 -4.04
C PHE A 185 -15.56 14.25 -3.95
N LEU A 186 -15.09 13.73 -5.09
CA LEU A 186 -13.96 12.81 -5.16
C LEU A 186 -12.69 13.48 -4.61
N LEU A 187 -12.39 14.71 -5.05
CA LEU A 187 -11.23 15.49 -4.58
C LEU A 187 -11.27 15.72 -3.07
N ALA A 188 -12.44 16.07 -2.53
CA ALA A 188 -12.61 16.21 -1.09
C ALA A 188 -12.35 14.87 -0.35
N ALA A 189 -12.85 13.76 -0.89
CA ALA A 189 -12.70 12.44 -0.28
C ALA A 189 -11.25 11.92 -0.28
N ILE A 190 -10.49 12.18 -1.34
CA ILE A 190 -9.11 11.69 -1.51
C ILE A 190 -8.04 12.66 -0.99
N SER A 191 -8.43 13.86 -0.56
CA SER A 191 -7.55 14.94 -0.13
C SER A 191 -6.48 14.53 0.89
N LYS A 192 -6.80 13.59 1.80
CA LYS A 192 -5.87 13.09 2.82
C LYS A 192 -4.87 12.05 2.33
N ILE A 193 -5.21 11.31 1.28
CA ILE A 193 -4.32 10.33 0.66
C ILE A 193 -3.45 11.00 -0.41
N TYR A 194 -3.85 12.21 -0.84
CA TYR A 194 -3.18 12.96 -1.89
C TYR A 194 -3.03 12.13 -3.17
N TRP A 195 -4.01 11.26 -3.44
CA TRP A 195 -3.99 10.41 -4.61
C TRP A 195 -3.98 11.29 -5.86
N ASP A 196 -2.87 11.23 -6.59
CA ASP A 196 -2.65 11.90 -7.86
C ASP A 196 -3.48 11.16 -8.92
N ASN A 197 -4.79 11.41 -8.89
CA ASN A 197 -5.78 10.83 -9.78
C ASN A 197 -5.25 10.94 -11.21
N ARG A 198 -5.12 9.80 -11.92
CA ARG A 198 -4.51 9.65 -13.28
C ARG A 198 -5.08 10.57 -14.37
N SER A 199 -6.07 11.40 -14.05
CA SER A 199 -6.59 12.48 -14.87
C SER A 199 -5.63 13.66 -14.92
N ALA A 200 -4.78 13.69 -15.96
CA ALA A 200 -3.98 14.86 -16.36
C ALA A 200 -4.85 16.08 -16.76
N THR A 201 -6.18 15.92 -16.83
CA THR A 201 -7.14 16.93 -17.27
C THR A 201 -7.98 17.48 -16.12
N ASN A 202 -7.58 17.27 -14.87
CA ASN A 202 -8.28 17.83 -13.72
C ASN A 202 -8.14 19.37 -13.70
N LYS A 203 -9.02 20.04 -14.46
CA LYS A 203 -9.13 21.50 -14.62
C LYS A 203 -9.36 22.25 -13.31
N TYR A 204 -9.52 21.54 -12.20
CA TYR A 204 -9.74 22.09 -10.87
C TYR A 204 -8.45 22.23 -10.04
N TYR A 205 -7.30 21.71 -10.51
CA TYR A 205 -6.02 21.90 -9.85
C TYR A 205 -5.06 22.80 -10.64
N THR A 206 -4.39 23.69 -9.92
CA THR A 206 -3.23 24.42 -10.43
C THR A 206 -2.01 23.49 -10.42
N VAL A 207 -1.02 23.77 -11.28
CA VAL A 207 0.22 22.99 -11.31
C VAL A 207 0.93 22.90 -9.94
N PRO A 208 1.05 23.98 -9.14
CA PRO A 208 1.58 23.88 -7.77
C PRO A 208 0.81 22.88 -6.89
N CYS A 209 -0.51 22.80 -7.04
CA CYS A 209 -1.34 21.88 -6.27
C CYS A 209 -1.05 20.42 -6.66
N VAL A 210 -0.91 20.13 -7.96
CA VAL A 210 -0.55 18.78 -8.45
C VAL A 210 0.81 18.34 -7.91
N LEU A 211 1.82 19.21 -7.97
CA LEU A 211 3.15 18.92 -7.43
C LEU A 211 3.12 18.69 -5.91
N HIS A 212 2.32 19.47 -5.18
CA HIS A 212 2.11 19.25 -3.75
C HIS A 212 1.42 17.91 -3.47
N GLN A 213 0.43 17.51 -4.26
CA GLN A 213 -0.23 16.22 -4.09
C GLN A 213 0.73 15.07 -4.35
N ARG A 214 1.49 15.14 -5.45
CA ARG A 214 2.49 14.12 -5.79
C ARG A 214 3.55 13.97 -4.71
N SER A 215 4.05 15.07 -4.14
CA SER A 215 5.03 15.02 -3.05
C SER A 215 4.46 14.34 -1.80
N LYS A 216 3.23 14.70 -1.39
CA LYS A 216 2.56 14.06 -0.24
C LYS A 216 2.23 12.58 -0.49
N TYR A 217 1.90 12.23 -1.72
CA TYR A 217 1.69 10.84 -2.14
C TYR A 217 2.96 10.00 -2.02
N LEU A 218 4.09 10.49 -2.55
CA LEU A 218 5.39 9.82 -2.42
C LEU A 218 5.80 9.65 -0.95
N GLN A 219 5.60 10.68 -0.11
CA GLN A 219 5.83 10.59 1.33
C GLN A 219 4.95 9.54 2.01
N LEU A 220 3.68 9.41 1.59
CA LEU A 220 2.81 8.33 2.07
C LEU A 220 3.35 6.96 1.68
N LYS A 221 3.72 6.75 0.42
CA LYS A 221 4.29 5.47 -0.05
C LYS A 221 5.58 5.11 0.69
N LEU A 222 6.48 6.07 0.93
CA LEU A 222 7.69 5.87 1.72
C LEU A 222 7.38 5.47 3.17
N ARG A 223 6.42 6.13 3.82
CA ARG A 223 6.00 5.77 5.20
C ARG A 223 5.42 4.36 5.27
N ILE A 224 4.57 4.00 4.31
CA ILE A 224 4.03 2.64 4.22
C ILE A 224 5.17 1.64 4.02
N LEU A 225 6.06 1.85 3.06
CA LEU A 225 7.19 0.96 2.80
C LEU A 225 8.06 0.77 4.06
N ASN A 226 8.46 1.87 4.71
CA ASN A 226 9.22 1.85 5.96
C ASN A 226 8.56 1.00 7.04
N LEU A 227 7.26 1.19 7.25
CA LEU A 227 6.49 0.41 8.21
C LEU A 227 6.50 -1.08 7.85
N LEU A 228 6.24 -1.42 6.59
CA LEU A 228 6.15 -2.81 6.16
C LEU A 228 7.49 -3.53 6.28
N ILE A 229 8.58 -2.91 5.83
CA ILE A 229 9.93 -3.47 5.97
C ILE A 229 10.29 -3.67 7.45
N LYS A 230 9.95 -2.71 8.32
CA LYS A 230 10.13 -2.87 9.76
C LYS A 230 9.35 -4.06 10.31
N LYS A 231 8.09 -4.27 9.89
CA LYS A 231 7.27 -5.42 10.33
C LYS A 231 7.84 -6.76 9.84
N LEU A 232 8.28 -6.84 8.58
CA LEU A 232 8.91 -8.04 8.03
C LEU A 232 10.22 -8.37 8.77
N ASN A 233 11.06 -7.37 9.04
CA ASN A 233 12.29 -7.56 9.81
C ASN A 233 12.02 -7.99 11.26
N MET A 234 10.97 -7.46 11.90
CA MET A 234 10.55 -7.93 13.23
C MET A 234 10.15 -9.40 13.19
N LEU A 235 9.40 -9.85 12.18
CA LEU A 235 9.05 -11.26 12.04
C LEU A 235 10.27 -12.12 11.73
N ALA A 236 11.16 -11.67 10.84
CA ALA A 236 12.40 -12.37 10.52
C ALA A 236 13.32 -12.54 11.74
N SER A 237 13.23 -11.65 12.74
CA SER A 237 14.01 -11.78 13.98
C SER A 237 13.71 -13.08 14.74
N TYR A 238 12.53 -13.68 14.55
CA TYR A 238 12.23 -15.02 15.07
C TYR A 238 13.21 -16.08 14.51
N LEU A 239 13.55 -16.01 13.21
CA LEU A 239 14.47 -16.96 12.58
C LEU A 239 15.87 -16.86 13.19
N TYR A 240 16.29 -15.63 13.53
CA TYR A 240 17.54 -15.40 14.24
C TYR A 240 17.51 -16.03 15.64
N LEU A 241 16.49 -15.71 16.43
CA LEU A 241 16.38 -16.19 17.81
C LEU A 241 16.26 -17.72 17.90
N ARG A 242 15.58 -18.36 16.94
CA ARG A 242 15.31 -19.80 16.97
C ARG A 242 16.35 -20.65 16.26
N TYR A 243 16.90 -20.18 15.14
CA TYR A 243 17.78 -20.97 14.28
C TYR A 243 19.14 -20.29 14.00
N GLY A 244 19.42 -19.13 14.59
CA GLY A 244 20.67 -18.38 14.36
C GLY A 244 20.74 -17.72 12.97
N ILE A 245 19.62 -17.61 12.25
CA ILE A 245 19.61 -17.07 10.89
C ILE A 245 19.56 -15.54 10.92
N TYR A 246 20.61 -14.88 10.42
CA TYR A 246 20.78 -13.41 10.50
C TYR A 246 20.67 -12.74 9.12
N GLY A 247 20.22 -11.49 9.12
CA GLY A 247 20.02 -10.66 7.95
C GLY A 247 18.75 -9.80 8.07
N GLN A 248 18.84 -8.54 7.66
CA GLN A 248 17.71 -7.60 7.64
C GLN A 248 17.42 -7.17 6.22
N LEU A 249 16.15 -7.10 5.86
CA LEU A 249 15.68 -6.53 4.60
C LEU A 249 15.81 -5.01 4.65
N HIS A 250 16.44 -4.45 3.63
CA HIS A 250 16.62 -3.03 3.40
C HIS A 250 16.14 -2.67 2.00
N TYR A 251 15.97 -1.37 1.74
CA TYR A 251 15.62 -0.87 0.41
C TYR A 251 16.39 0.40 0.05
N ASN A 252 16.58 0.64 -1.25
CA ASN A 252 17.27 1.78 -1.82
C ASN A 252 16.30 2.63 -2.64
N SER A 253 15.69 3.64 -2.03
CA SER A 253 14.81 4.58 -2.75
C SER A 253 15.59 5.76 -3.32
N GLN A 254 15.17 6.24 -4.49
CA GLN A 254 15.57 7.52 -5.05
C GLN A 254 15.05 8.70 -4.20
N PHE A 255 14.01 8.48 -3.40
CA PHE A 255 13.36 9.49 -2.58
C PHE A 255 13.63 9.24 -1.10
N SER A 256 13.78 10.34 -0.36
CA SER A 256 13.59 10.35 1.10
C SER A 256 12.53 11.39 1.45
N ILE A 257 11.91 11.26 2.63
CA ILE A 257 10.89 12.21 3.07
C ILE A 257 11.52 13.60 3.22
N GLU A 258 12.72 13.65 3.79
CA GLU A 258 13.51 14.85 4.02
C GLU A 258 13.89 15.54 2.70
N GLU A 259 14.29 14.77 1.68
CA GLU A 259 14.62 15.33 0.38
C GLU A 259 13.38 15.90 -0.32
N ILE A 260 12.24 15.20 -0.24
CA ILE A 260 10.98 15.70 -0.79
C ILE A 260 10.60 17.02 -0.10
N ASP A 261 10.65 17.09 1.23
CA ASP A 261 10.33 18.31 1.97
C ASP A 261 11.29 19.46 1.61
N ARG A 262 12.59 19.18 1.49
CA ARG A 262 13.59 20.16 1.07
C ARG A 262 13.31 20.73 -0.32
N ARG A 263 12.99 19.86 -1.30
CA ARG A 263 12.65 20.29 -2.68
C ARG A 263 11.36 21.09 -2.73
N MET A 264 10.36 20.72 -1.94
CA MET A 264 9.11 21.48 -1.84
C MET A 264 9.35 22.86 -1.22
N LEU A 265 10.21 22.98 -0.20
CA LEU A 265 10.60 24.26 0.39
C LEU A 265 11.28 25.16 -0.64
N GLN A 266 12.30 24.63 -1.34
CA GLN A 266 13.00 25.35 -2.40
C GLN A 266 12.05 25.85 -3.50
N TYR A 267 11.03 25.06 -3.84
CA TYR A 267 10.01 25.46 -4.80
C TYR A 267 9.14 26.60 -4.28
N ASN A 268 8.68 26.53 -3.04
CA ASN A 268 7.88 27.57 -2.41
C ASN A 268 8.64 28.89 -2.24
N GLU A 269 9.96 28.82 -2.04
CA GLU A 269 10.86 29.98 -1.96
C GLU A 269 11.26 30.54 -3.34
N GLY A 270 10.88 29.86 -4.43
CA GLY A 270 11.24 30.25 -5.80
C GLY A 270 12.67 29.88 -6.22
N SER A 271 13.39 29.12 -5.40
CA SER A 271 14.76 28.65 -5.69
C SER A 271 14.83 27.59 -6.80
N ILE A 272 13.76 26.82 -6.99
CA ILE A 272 13.60 25.91 -8.14
C ILE A 272 12.27 26.17 -8.83
N ASN A 273 12.24 25.99 -10.15
CA ASN A 273 11.01 26.19 -10.92
C ASN A 273 10.15 24.91 -10.98
N THR A 274 8.93 25.07 -11.52
CA THR A 274 7.96 23.99 -11.72
C THR A 274 8.52 22.81 -12.51
N HIS A 275 9.32 23.07 -13.55
CA HIS A 275 9.90 22.02 -14.40
C HIS A 275 10.91 21.18 -13.61
N SER A 276 11.80 21.82 -12.86
CA SER A 276 12.78 21.15 -12.00
C SER A 276 12.12 20.26 -10.94
N LEU A 277 11.08 20.77 -10.26
CA LEU A 277 10.35 19.98 -9.26
C LEU A 277 9.57 18.83 -9.90
N SER A 278 8.93 19.07 -11.05
CA SER A 278 8.20 18.04 -11.79
C SER A 278 9.12 16.89 -12.23
N ASN A 279 10.29 17.19 -12.82
CA ASN A 279 11.25 16.17 -13.24
C ASN A 279 11.70 15.29 -12.07
N TYR A 280 11.91 15.91 -10.90
CA TYR A 280 12.24 15.18 -9.67
C TYR A 280 11.09 14.26 -9.21
N LEU A 281 9.87 14.78 -9.05
CA LEU A 281 8.73 14.03 -8.48
C LEU A 281 8.17 12.94 -9.41
N TYR A 282 8.30 13.11 -10.73
CA TYR A 282 7.79 12.18 -11.74
C TYR A 282 8.87 11.36 -12.45
N LYS A 283 10.15 11.59 -12.13
CA LYS A 283 11.30 10.90 -12.76
C LYS A 283 11.33 11.10 -14.29
N TYR A 284 11.06 12.31 -14.77
CA TYR A 284 11.28 12.68 -16.17
C TYR A 284 12.77 12.94 -16.40
N ASN A 285 13.56 11.87 -16.36
CA ASN A 285 14.94 11.82 -16.87
C ASN A 285 15.01 10.73 -17.94
#